data_AF-A0A2T5G3D3-F1
#
_entry.id   AF-A0A2T5G3D3-F1
#
_cell.length_a   1.000
_cell.length_b   1.000
_cell.length_c   1.000
_cell.angle_alpha   90.00
_cell.angle_beta   90.00
_cell.angle_gamma   90.00
#
_symmetry.space_group_name_H-M   'P 1'
#
loop_
_entity.id
_entity.type
_entity.pdbx_description
1 polymer ?
#
loop_
_entity_poly.entity_id
_entity_poly.type
_entity_poly.pdbx_seq_one_letter_code
_entity_poly.pdbx_strand_id
1 'polypeptide(L)'
;MAQARLEFRGIPLSTHRAYMQKLGFRPCSPSAPSPESVALPEGTDAAPDRLPASTAPSQDRAAGTERHCRDDGAAIAVREVRTLTVTASWSIDVVVLDFEAPDAETLDEVLRAYRLLTMLSGAP
;
A
#
# COMPACT_ATOMS: atom_id res chain seq x y z
N MET A 1 -4.99 18.60 1.16
CA MET A 1 -4.72 17.25 0.63
C MET A 1 -5.74 16.92 -0.44
N ALA A 2 -5.26 16.54 -1.61
CA ALA A 2 -6.07 16.06 -2.72
C ALA A 2 -5.95 14.53 -2.82
N GLN A 3 -7.03 13.86 -3.24
CA GLN A 3 -7.06 12.40 -3.33
C GLN A 3 -7.81 11.94 -4.57
N ALA A 4 -7.40 10.79 -5.11
CA ALA A 4 -8.10 10.10 -6.19
C ALA A 4 -8.01 8.59 -6.02
N ARG A 5 -9.00 7.86 -6.52
CA ARG A 5 -9.00 6.40 -6.55
C ARG A 5 -9.13 5.92 -7.98
N LEU A 6 -8.27 5.01 -8.40
CA LEU A 6 -8.32 4.38 -9.71
C LEU A 6 -8.40 2.87 -9.59
N GLU A 7 -9.27 2.27 -10.41
CA GLU A 7 -9.37 0.83 -10.61
C GLU A 7 -8.74 0.48 -11.97
N PHE A 8 -7.78 -0.42 -11.95
CA PHE A 8 -7.13 -0.95 -13.15
C PHE A 8 -7.54 -2.39 -13.36
N ARG A 9 -7.76 -2.77 -14.62
CA ARG A 9 -8.13 -4.13 -15.02
C ARG A 9 -7.15 -4.62 -16.08
N GLY A 10 -6.64 -5.83 -15.89
CA GLY A 10 -5.73 -6.49 -16.83
C GLY A 10 -4.26 -6.06 -16.71
N ILE A 11 -3.92 -5.25 -15.70
CA ILE A 11 -2.53 -4.91 -15.37
C ILE A 11 -2.23 -5.53 -14.00
N PRO A 12 -1.26 -6.46 -13.90
CA PRO A 12 -0.95 -7.10 -12.63
C PRO A 12 -0.25 -6.12 -11.67
N LEU A 13 -0.38 -6.36 -10.36
CA LEU A 13 0.21 -5.50 -9.33
C LEU A 13 1.74 -5.32 -9.50
N SER A 14 2.45 -6.34 -9.97
CA SER A 14 3.90 -6.27 -10.23
C SER A 14 4.24 -5.17 -11.25
N THR A 15 3.42 -5.02 -12.29
CA THR A 15 3.57 -3.97 -13.30
C THR A 15 3.26 -2.60 -12.70
N HIS A 16 2.22 -2.50 -11.86
CA HIS A 16 1.93 -1.26 -11.12
C HIS A 16 3.08 -0.83 -10.21
N ARG A 17 3.74 -1.78 -9.52
CA ARG A 17 4.95 -1.48 -8.71
C ARG A 17 6.09 -0.95 -9.57
N ALA A 18 6.30 -1.51 -10.76
CA ALA A 18 7.30 -1.01 -11.69
C ALA A 18 6.98 0.43 -12.16
N TYR A 19 5.70 0.77 -12.38
CA TYR A 19 5.30 2.14 -12.69
C TYR A 19 5.55 3.10 -11.53
N MET A 20 5.18 2.70 -10.31
CA MET A 20 5.42 3.48 -9.10
C MET A 20 6.92 3.79 -8.95
N GLN A 21 7.79 2.78 -9.11
CA GLN A 21 9.24 2.96 -9.07
C GLN A 21 9.76 3.90 -10.16
N LYS A 22 9.26 3.80 -11.40
CA LYS A 22 9.63 4.70 -12.51
C LYS A 22 9.24 6.16 -12.22
N LEU A 23 8.15 6.38 -11.49
CA LEU A 23 7.69 7.71 -11.08
C LEU A 23 8.34 8.21 -9.79
N GLY A 24 9.32 7.48 -9.25
CA GLY A 24 10.07 7.86 -8.06
C GLY A 24 9.40 7.47 -6.73
N PHE A 25 8.28 6.75 -6.76
CA PHE A 25 7.65 6.24 -5.56
C PHE A 25 8.45 5.06 -4.98
N ARG A 26 8.62 5.08 -3.66
CA ARG A 26 9.32 4.04 -2.90
C ARG A 26 8.44 3.57 -1.75
N PRO A 27 8.60 2.33 -1.24
CA PRO A 27 7.90 1.90 -0.05
C PRO A 27 8.07 2.96 1.05
N CYS A 28 6.97 3.45 1.60
CA CYS A 28 7.05 4.43 2.67
C CYS A 28 7.82 3.78 3.83
N SER A 29 8.87 4.43 4.31
CA SER A 29 9.54 3.94 5.51
C SER A 29 8.51 3.90 6.65
N PRO A 30 8.43 2.82 7.43
CA PRO A 30 7.66 2.87 8.66
C PRO A 30 8.25 4.03 9.46
N SER A 31 7.42 5.02 9.79
CA SER A 31 7.85 6.11 10.68
C SER A 31 8.47 5.43 11.89
N ALA A 32 9.75 5.71 12.16
CA ALA A 32 10.41 5.18 13.33
C ALA A 32 9.52 5.49 14.54
N PRO A 33 9.22 4.52 15.41
CA PRO A 33 8.50 4.84 16.64
C PRO A 33 9.30 5.93 17.35
N SER A 34 8.67 7.07 17.60
CA SER A 34 9.26 8.14 18.40
C SER A 34 9.74 7.52 19.72
N PRO A 35 10.99 7.74 20.15
CA PRO A 35 11.51 7.17 21.38
C PRO A 35 10.95 7.92 22.61
N GLU A 36 9.64 7.88 22.79
CA GLU A 36 8.95 8.31 24.02
C GLU A 36 8.24 7.09 24.63
N SER A 37 9.02 6.11 25.05
CA SER A 37 8.60 5.10 26.03
C SER A 37 9.83 4.45 26.66
N VAL A 38 10.74 5.26 27.22
CA VAL A 38 11.61 4.80 28.29
C VAL A 38 10.80 4.91 29.58
N ALA A 39 9.96 3.91 29.85
CA ALA A 39 9.38 3.75 31.17
C ALA A 39 10.49 3.32 32.14
N LEU A 40 10.75 4.13 33.16
CA LEU A 40 11.61 3.78 34.29
C LEU A 40 11.10 2.48 34.96
N PRO A 41 11.98 1.56 35.41
CA PRO A 41 11.54 0.38 36.14
C PRO A 41 11.17 0.78 37.58
N GLU A 42 9.88 0.82 37.88
CA GLU A 42 9.39 0.94 39.25
C GLU A 42 8.98 -0.45 39.79
N GLY A 43 9.75 -0.91 40.79
CA GLY A 43 9.36 -1.85 41.85
C GLY A 43 8.54 -3.10 41.49
N THR A 44 9.22 -4.23 41.30
CA THR A 44 8.62 -5.57 41.41
C THR A 44 8.45 -5.95 42.88
N ASP A 45 7.22 -6.20 43.33
CA ASP A 45 6.95 -7.27 44.31
C ASP A 45 5.53 -7.85 44.11
N ALA A 46 5.41 -9.17 44.28
CA ALA A 46 4.23 -10.06 44.20
C ALA A 46 3.92 -10.76 42.85
N ALA A 47 4.31 -12.04 42.79
CA ALA A 47 3.87 -13.08 41.86
C ALA A 47 2.58 -13.79 42.39
N PRO A 48 2.02 -14.86 41.76
CA PRO A 48 2.25 -15.43 40.43
C PRO A 48 0.94 -15.70 39.64
N ASP A 49 1.10 -16.31 38.47
CA ASP A 49 0.13 -17.20 37.80
C ASP A 49 -1.00 -16.55 36.99
N ARG A 50 -0.77 -16.45 35.67
CA ARG A 50 -1.75 -16.80 34.64
C ARG A 50 -1.08 -16.89 33.27
N LEU A 51 -1.08 -18.09 32.71
CA LEU A 51 -0.80 -18.38 31.31
C LEU A 51 -1.60 -17.44 30.37
N PRO A 52 -1.00 -16.87 29.33
CA PRO A 52 -1.73 -16.57 28.12
C PRO A 52 -1.42 -17.65 27.08
N ALA A 53 -2.51 -18.26 26.61
CA ALA A 53 -2.55 -19.20 25.52
C ALA A 53 -1.79 -18.67 24.30
N SER A 54 -1.07 -19.58 23.63
CA SER A 54 -0.56 -19.41 22.28
C SER A 54 -1.69 -18.99 21.35
N THR A 55 -1.79 -17.70 21.04
CA THR A 55 -2.63 -17.23 19.95
C THR A 55 -1.93 -17.64 18.66
N ALA A 56 -2.46 -18.68 18.02
CA ALA A 56 -2.08 -19.11 16.70
C ALA A 56 -2.08 -17.92 15.72
N PRO A 57 -1.16 -17.88 14.74
CA PRO A 57 -1.19 -16.86 13.70
C PRO A 57 -2.44 -17.09 12.86
N SER A 58 -3.48 -16.30 13.11
CA SER A 58 -4.63 -16.22 12.23
C SER A 58 -4.15 -15.61 10.92
N GLN A 59 -4.08 -16.44 9.89
CA GLN A 59 -3.84 -16.02 8.51
C GLN A 59 -5.07 -15.25 8.00
N ASP A 60 -5.27 -14.05 8.52
CA ASP A 60 -6.05 -13.02 7.84
C ASP A 60 -5.07 -12.34 6.88
N ARG A 61 -5.15 -12.75 5.60
CA ARG A 61 -4.30 -12.22 4.53
C ARG A 61 -4.74 -10.78 4.28
N ALA A 62 -4.20 -9.86 5.07
CA ALA A 62 -4.51 -8.44 5.03
C ALA A 62 -4.43 -7.91 3.59
N ALA A 63 -5.60 -7.63 3.00
CA ALA A 63 -5.69 -6.61 1.98
C ALA A 63 -5.31 -5.28 2.64
N GLY A 64 -4.28 -4.60 2.11
CA GLY A 64 -3.99 -3.21 2.43
C GLY A 64 -2.92 -2.99 3.50
N THR A 65 -1.67 -2.88 3.09
CA THR A 65 -0.62 -2.14 3.82
C THR A 65 0.54 -1.68 2.91
N GLU A 66 0.45 -1.91 1.60
CA GLU A 66 1.49 -1.47 0.68
C GLU A 66 1.23 -0.01 0.30
N ARG A 67 2.00 0.89 0.91
CA ARG A 67 2.00 2.32 0.63
C ARG A 67 3.35 2.72 0.09
N HIS A 68 3.35 3.50 -0.98
CA HIS A 68 4.54 4.08 -1.58
C HIS A 68 4.48 5.59 -1.49
N CYS A 69 5.59 6.22 -1.14
CA CYS A 69 5.74 7.64 -0.93
C CYS A 69 6.76 8.20 -1.93
N ARG A 70 6.59 9.46 -2.30
CA ARG A 70 7.50 10.24 -3.13
C ARG A 70 7.95 11.49 -2.37
N ASP A 71 9.12 12.02 -2.71
CA ASP A 71 9.78 13.10 -1.96
C ASP A 71 9.00 14.43 -1.94
N ASP A 72 8.08 14.61 -2.89
CA ASP A 72 7.18 15.76 -2.98
C ASP A 72 5.91 15.63 -2.11
N GLY A 73 5.82 14.58 -1.31
CA GLY A 73 4.68 14.32 -0.42
C GLY A 73 3.51 13.57 -1.08
N ALA A 74 3.64 13.17 -2.35
CA ALA A 74 2.66 12.29 -2.98
C ALA A 74 2.78 10.86 -2.42
N ALA A 75 1.65 10.16 -2.32
CA ALA A 75 1.60 8.76 -1.92
C ALA A 75 0.62 7.95 -2.77
N ILE A 76 0.93 6.66 -2.94
CA ILE A 76 0.07 5.68 -3.60
C ILE A 76 -0.10 4.49 -2.67
N ALA A 77 -1.32 4.13 -2.34
CA ALA A 77 -1.65 2.97 -1.52
C ALA A 77 -2.35 1.90 -2.36
N VAL A 78 -1.91 0.64 -2.20
CA VAL A 78 -2.60 -0.51 -2.78
C VAL A 78 -3.77 -0.85 -1.87
N ARG A 79 -4.98 -0.57 -2.37
CA ARG A 79 -6.21 -0.80 -1.60
C ARG A 79 -6.76 -2.19 -1.78
N GLU A 80 -6.80 -2.68 -3.01
CA GLU A 80 -7.39 -3.97 -3.34
C GLU A 80 -6.66 -4.62 -4.49
N VAL A 81 -6.48 -5.94 -4.40
CA VAL A 81 -5.96 -6.78 -5.46
C VAL A 81 -6.84 -8.01 -5.51
N ARG A 82 -7.56 -8.19 -6.61
CA ARG A 82 -8.43 -9.35 -6.83
C ARG A 82 -8.27 -9.87 -8.23
N THR A 83 -8.41 -11.17 -8.39
CA THR A 83 -8.44 -11.81 -9.70
C THR A 83 -9.89 -12.19 -10.00
N LEU A 84 -10.46 -11.61 -11.06
CA LEU A 84 -11.81 -11.94 -11.53
C LEU A 84 -11.72 -13.06 -12.56
N THR A 85 -12.25 -14.23 -12.23
CA THR A 85 -12.42 -15.33 -13.19
C THR A 85 -13.62 -15.03 -14.07
N VAL A 86 -13.40 -14.84 -15.38
CA VAL A 86 -14.47 -14.55 -16.33
C VAL A 86 -14.92 -15.81 -17.05
N THR A 87 -13.98 -16.71 -17.36
CA THR A 87 -14.26 -18.06 -17.87
C THR A 87 -13.33 -19.08 -17.21
N ALA A 88 -13.53 -20.37 -17.47
CA ALA A 88 -12.68 -21.44 -16.94
C ALA A 88 -11.20 -21.32 -17.36
N SER A 89 -10.90 -20.63 -18.46
CA SER A 89 -9.55 -20.42 -18.99
C SER A 89 -9.10 -18.95 -18.98
N TRP A 90 -9.96 -18.03 -18.53
CA TRP A 90 -9.68 -16.61 -18.59
C TRP A 90 -9.99 -15.91 -17.27
N SER A 91 -8.98 -15.24 -16.72
CA SER A 91 -9.09 -14.39 -15.54
C SER A 91 -8.43 -13.03 -15.80
N ILE A 92 -8.86 -12.03 -15.04
CA ILE A 92 -8.35 -10.66 -15.12
C ILE A 92 -7.96 -10.19 -13.72
N ASP A 93 -6.75 -9.68 -13.58
CA ASP A 93 -6.34 -8.99 -12.36
C ASP A 93 -6.97 -7.60 -12.30
N VAL A 94 -7.55 -7.29 -11.15
CA VAL A 94 -8.11 -5.98 -10.81
C VAL A 94 -7.34 -5.42 -9.63
N VAL A 95 -6.78 -4.23 -9.81
CA VAL A 95 -5.97 -3.53 -8.82
C VAL A 95 -6.60 -2.16 -8.55
N VAL A 96 -6.90 -1.87 -7.30
CA VAL A 96 -7.40 -0.56 -6.87
C VAL A 96 -6.29 0.18 -6.14
N LEU A 97 -5.96 1.37 -6.63
CA LEU A 97 -4.95 2.25 -6.06
C LEU A 97 -5.57 3.56 -5.59
N ASP A 98 -5.20 3.97 -4.38
CA ASP A 98 -5.53 5.27 -3.81
C ASP A 98 -4.31 6.19 -3.96
N PHE A 99 -4.53 7.36 -4.56
CA PHE A 99 -3.53 8.41 -4.79
C PHE A 99 -3.80 9.56 -3.82
N GLU A 100 -2.75 10.02 -3.16
CA GLU A 100 -2.79 11.14 -2.23
C GLU A 100 -1.69 12.14 -2.60
N ALA A 101 -1.99 13.43 -2.51
CA ALA A 101 -1.02 14.51 -2.74
C ALA A 101 -1.31 15.71 -1.82
N PRO A 102 -0.30 16.57 -1.54
CA PRO A 102 -0.50 17.78 -0.73
C PRO A 102 -1.57 18.70 -1.32
N ASP A 103 -1.56 18.87 -2.64
CA ASP A 103 -2.42 19.77 -3.42
C ASP A 103 -2.92 19.12 -4.73
N ALA A 104 -3.81 19.81 -5.44
CA ALA A 104 -4.46 19.31 -6.65
C ALA A 104 -3.55 19.31 -7.89
N GLU A 105 -2.56 20.20 -7.96
CA GLU A 105 -1.62 20.29 -9.09
C GLU A 105 -0.67 19.09 -9.06
N THR A 106 -0.11 18.80 -7.88
CA THR A 106 0.72 17.60 -7.64
C THR A 106 -0.08 16.32 -7.93
N LEU A 107 -1.36 16.28 -7.53
CA LEU A 107 -2.21 15.12 -7.85
C LEU A 107 -2.43 14.96 -9.36
N ASP A 108 -2.75 16.04 -10.09
CA ASP A 108 -2.95 15.98 -11.55
C ASP A 108 -1.68 15.51 -12.27
N GLU A 109 -0.51 16.01 -11.86
CA GLU A 109 0.77 15.60 -12.43
C GLU A 109 1.01 14.09 -12.22
N VAL A 110 0.82 13.59 -10.99
CA VAL A 110 0.96 12.16 -10.68
C VAL A 110 -0.01 11.32 -11.51
N LEU A 111 -1.29 11.70 -11.55
CA LEU A 111 -2.31 10.95 -12.30
C LEU A 111 -2.01 10.95 -13.80
N ARG A 112 -1.57 12.09 -14.35
CA ARG A 112 -1.17 12.22 -15.75
C ARG A 112 0.02 11.33 -16.09
N ALA A 113 1.08 11.39 -15.27
CA ALA A 113 2.26 10.57 -15.45
C ALA A 113 1.95 9.06 -15.34
N TYR A 114 1.10 8.69 -14.37
CA TYR A 114 0.64 7.32 -14.20
C TYR A 114 -0.16 6.83 -15.40
N ARG A 115 -1.08 7.68 -15.91
CA ARG A 115 -1.88 7.37 -17.10
C ARG A 115 -0.99 7.11 -18.31
N LEU A 116 0.03 7.93 -18.55
CA LEU A 116 0.97 7.73 -19.67
C LEU A 116 1.65 6.35 -19.59
N LEU A 117 2.10 5.93 -18.41
CA LEU A 117 2.73 4.60 -18.24
C LEU A 117 1.77 3.45 -18.53
N THR A 118 0.50 3.58 -18.11
CA THR A 118 -0.51 2.54 -18.34
C THR A 118 -0.94 2.45 -19.81
N MET A 119 -0.95 3.56 -20.56
CA MET A 119 -1.29 3.54 -21.99
C MET A 119 -0.15 3.02 -22.86
N LEU A 120 1.10 3.37 -22.53
CA LEU A 120 2.28 2.94 -23.31
C LEU A 120 2.59 1.44 -23.19
N SER A 121 2.13 0.80 -22.12
CA SER A 121 2.35 -0.63 -21.89
C SER A 121 1.25 -1.51 -22.47
N GLY A 122 0.19 -0.91 -23.04
CA GLY A 122 -0.88 -1.59 -23.75
C GLY A 122 -0.70 -1.60 -25.27
N ALA A 123 0.44 -1.13 -25.79
CA ALA A 123 0.77 -1.24 -27.20
C ALA A 123 1.21 -2.69 -27.50
N PRO A 124 0.48 -3.42 -28.37
CA PRO A 124 0.85 -4.78 -28.78
C PRO A 124 2.16 -4.81 -29.58
#